data_AF-A0A1F3CXS1-F1
#
_entry.id   AF-A0A1F3CXS1-F1
#
_cell.length_a   1.000
_cell.length_b   1.000
_cell.length_c   1.000
_cell.angle_alpha   90.00
_cell.angle_beta   90.00
_cell.angle_gamma   90.00
#
_symmetry.space_group_name_H-M   'P 1'
#
loop_
_entity.id
_entity.type
_entity.pdbx_description
1 polymer ?
#
loop_
_entity_poly.entity_id
_entity_poly.type
_entity_poly.pdbx_seq_one_letter_code
_entity_poly.pdbx_strand_id
1 'polypeptide(L)'
;MEIDLDRARRALMDLGAALAEARGVIRIGPDSMVRVKTESEVIELPLAWAVAGAVAFMAAALLSSMPTPSLRRRVREEEPLGIG
;
A
#
# COMPACT_ATOMS: atom_id res chain seq x y z
N MET A 1 9.06 20.70 8.30
CA MET A 1 8.78 19.54 7.44
C MET A 1 8.52 20.09 6.05
N GLU A 2 9.58 20.33 5.26
CA GLU A 2 9.41 20.69 3.85
C GLU A 2 8.92 19.44 3.13
N ILE A 3 7.70 19.50 2.61
CA ILE A 3 7.22 18.49 1.68
C ILE A 3 8.08 18.68 0.43
N ASP A 4 9.01 17.75 0.21
CA ASP A 4 9.83 17.71 -1.00
C ASP A 4 8.89 17.49 -2.19
N LEU A 5 8.57 18.61 -2.85
CA LEU A 5 7.61 18.67 -3.96
C LEU A 5 8.10 17.80 -5.13
N ASP A 6 9.42 17.68 -5.29
CA ASP A 6 10.04 16.82 -6.30
C ASP A 6 9.87 15.34 -5.97
N ARG A 7 10.00 14.96 -4.70
CA ARG A 7 9.69 13.59 -4.25
C ARG A 7 8.21 13.26 -4.49
N ALA A 8 7.29 14.16 -4.15
CA ALA A 8 5.86 13.96 -4.38
C ALA A 8 5.54 13.85 -5.88
N ARG A 9 6.16 14.69 -6.72
CA ARG A 9 6.01 14.66 -8.17
C ARG A 9 6.49 13.35 -8.79
N ARG A 10 7.65 12.84 -8.36
CA ARG A 10 8.17 11.53 -8.83
C ARG A 10 7.22 10.39 -8.43
N ALA A 11 6.79 10.36 -7.18
CA ALA A 11 5.85 9.34 -6.71
C ALA A 11 4.52 9.35 -7.49
N LEU A 12 4.01 10.53 -7.85
CA LEU A 12 2.81 10.66 -8.67
C LEU A 12 3.01 10.18 -10.12
N MET A 13 4.18 10.43 -10.71
CA MET A 13 4.53 9.93 -12.04
C MET A 13 4.61 8.40 -12.05
N ASP A 14 5.28 7.81 -11.06
CA ASP A 14 5.42 6.36 -10.93
C ASP A 14 4.05 5.69 -10.72
N LEU A 15 3.20 6.29 -9.89
CA LEU A 15 1.82 5.83 -9.71
C LEU A 15 1.01 5.91 -11.00
N GLY A 16 1.17 6.98 -11.78
CA GLY A 16 0.49 7.15 -13.06
C GLY A 16 0.89 6.08 -14.08
N ALA A 17 2.17 5.74 -14.14
CA ALA A 17 2.69 4.67 -14.99
C ALA A 17 2.12 3.30 -14.58
N ALA A 18 2.18 2.96 -13.28
CA ALA A 18 1.63 1.72 -12.75
C ALA A 18 0.10 1.61 -13.00
N LEU A 19 -0.64 2.72 -12.87
CA LEU A 19 -2.07 2.75 -13.15
C LEU A 19 -2.36 2.56 -14.65
N ALA A 20 -1.55 3.14 -15.53
CA ALA A 20 -1.69 2.96 -16.97
C ALA A 20 -1.49 1.49 -17.38
N GLU A 21 -0.49 0.82 -16.81
CA GLU A 21 -0.28 -0.62 -16.99
C GLU A 21 -1.47 -1.44 -16.46
N ALA A 22 -1.95 -1.13 -15.25
CA ALA A 22 -3.09 -1.81 -14.64
C ALA A 22 -4.39 -1.64 -15.44
N ARG A 23 -4.61 -0.51 -16.11
CA ARG A 23 -5.78 -0.29 -16.98
C ARG A 23 -5.78 -1.18 -18.23
N GLY A 24 -4.63 -1.69 -18.66
CA GLY A 24 -4.56 -2.71 -19.71
C GLY A 24 -5.10 -4.07 -19.26
N VAL A 25 -5.17 -4.27 -17.95
CA VAL A 25 -5.46 -5.55 -17.29
C VAL A 25 -6.85 -5.57 -16.67
N ILE A 26 -7.33 -4.42 -16.19
CA ILE A 26 -8.59 -4.26 -15.47
C ILE A 26 -9.65 -3.64 -16.37
N ARG A 27 -10.82 -4.30 -16.49
CA ARG A 27 -12.01 -3.75 -17.17
C ARG A 27 -13.22 -3.75 -16.25
N ILE A 28 -13.93 -2.63 -16.19
CA ILE A 28 -15.20 -2.52 -15.47
C ILE A 28 -16.32 -2.97 -16.42
N GLY A 29 -17.07 -3.99 -16.02
CA GLY A 29 -18.22 -4.52 -16.74
C GLY A 29 -19.51 -3.77 -16.37
N PRO A 30 -20.59 -3.96 -17.16
CA PRO A 30 -21.87 -3.28 -16.97
C PRO A 30 -22.57 -3.65 -15.64
N ASP A 31 -22.31 -4.85 -15.10
CA ASP A 31 -23.03 -5.40 -13.94
C ASP A 31 -22.34 -5.11 -12.59
N SER A 32 -21.64 -3.99 -12.47
CA SER A 32 -20.80 -3.69 -11.28
C SER A 32 -19.75 -4.76 -10.98
N MET A 33 -19.30 -5.46 -12.02
CA MET A 33 -18.23 -6.45 -11.96
C MET A 33 -16.93 -5.86 -12.51
N VAL A 34 -15.81 -6.24 -11.92
CA VAL A 34 -14.46 -5.91 -12.35
C VAL A 34 -13.82 -7.18 -12.89
N ARG A 35 -13.38 -7.12 -14.14
CA ARG A 35 -12.63 -8.18 -14.81
C ARG A 35 -11.15 -7.87 -14.72
N VAL A 36 -10.37 -8.79 -14.18
CA VAL A 36 -8.92 -8.71 -14.07
C VAL A 36 -8.32 -9.80 -14.93
N LYS A 37 -7.60 -9.42 -15.98
CA LYS A 37 -6.87 -10.36 -16.82
C LYS A 37 -5.58 -10.76 -16.09
N THR A 38 -5.33 -12.04 -15.89
CA THR A 38 -4.03 -12.54 -15.44
C THR A 38 -3.33 -13.19 -16.64
N GLU A 39 -2.11 -13.71 -16.43
CA GLU A 39 -1.39 -14.41 -17.49
C GLU A 39 -2.10 -15.70 -17.92
N SER A 40 -2.80 -16.36 -16.99
CA SER A 40 -3.44 -17.66 -17.21
C SER A 40 -4.95 -17.59 -17.41
N GLU A 41 -5.62 -16.56 -16.89
CA GLU A 41 -7.10 -16.52 -16.86
C GLU A 41 -7.68 -15.10 -16.76
N VAL A 42 -9.00 -14.99 -16.75
CA VAL A 42 -9.71 -13.74 -16.46
C VAL A 42 -10.55 -13.96 -15.21
N ILE A 43 -10.24 -13.20 -14.16
CA ILE A 43 -10.95 -13.26 -12.89
C ILE A 43 -12.03 -12.18 -12.89
N GLU A 44 -13.27 -12.55 -12.58
CA GLU A 44 -14.38 -11.61 -12.40
C GLU A 44 -14.70 -11.45 -10.92
N LEU A 45 -14.71 -10.20 -10.45
CA LEU A 45 -14.89 -9.87 -9.04
C LEU A 45 -15.92 -8.74 -8.92
N PRO A 46 -16.83 -8.75 -7.93
CA PRO A 46 -17.67 -7.59 -7.65
C PRO A 46 -16.83 -6.34 -7.39
N LEU A 47 -17.27 -5.18 -7.92
CA LEU A 47 -16.59 -3.90 -7.74
C LEU A 47 -16.36 -3.55 -6.27
N ALA A 48 -17.25 -4.00 -5.38
CA ALA A 48 -17.10 -3.87 -3.93
C ALA A 48 -15.77 -4.43 -3.39
N TRP A 49 -15.26 -5.53 -3.95
CA TRP A 49 -13.96 -6.10 -3.56
C TRP A 49 -12.78 -5.23 -3.97
N ALA A 50 -12.84 -4.62 -5.17
CA ALA A 50 -11.81 -3.67 -5.60
C ALA A 50 -11.79 -2.43 -4.70
N VAL A 51 -12.97 -1.92 -4.32
CA VAL A 51 -13.10 -0.80 -3.38
C VAL A 51 -12.56 -1.17 -2.00
N ALA A 52 -12.92 -2.34 -1.47
CA ALA A 52 -12.41 -2.83 -0.20
C ALA A 52 -10.87 -2.95 -0.20
N GLY A 53 -10.29 -3.45 -1.31
CA GLY A 53 -8.84 -3.51 -1.49
C GLY A 53 -8.18 -2.13 -1.49
N ALA A 54 -8.76 -1.15 -2.18
CA ALA A 54 -8.26 0.22 -2.19
C ALA A 54 -8.32 0.88 -0.79
N VAL A 55 -9.41 0.67 -0.05
CA VAL A 55 -9.56 1.15 1.32
C VAL A 55 -8.53 0.50 2.25
N ALA A 56 -8.34 -0.82 2.17
CA ALA A 56 -7.33 -1.53 2.95
C ALA A 56 -5.91 -1.04 2.63
N PHE A 57 -5.61 -0.80 1.35
CA PHE A 57 -4.33 -0.25 0.93
C PHE A 57 -4.08 1.17 1.48
N MET A 58 -5.08 2.05 1.40
CA MET A 58 -4.98 3.39 1.99
C MET A 58 -4.77 3.32 3.50
N ALA A 59 -5.50 2.45 4.20
CA ALA A 59 -5.32 2.25 5.64
C ALA A 59 -3.89 1.78 5.96
N ALA A 60 -3.37 0.79 5.21
CA ALA A 60 -2.01 0.30 5.37
C ALA A 60 -0.96 1.40 5.08
N ALA A 61 -1.16 2.22 4.05
CA ALA A 61 -0.27 3.33 3.72
C ALA A 61 -0.27 4.43 4.80
N LEU A 62 -1.43 4.74 5.37
CA LEU A 62 -1.52 5.70 6.48
C LEU A 62 -0.82 5.15 7.73
N LEU A 63 -1.07 3.89 8.08
CA LEU A 63 -0.42 3.24 9.22
C LEU A 63 1.10 3.12 9.04
N SER A 64 1.60 2.88 7.82
CA SER A 64 3.04 2.83 7.54
C SER A 64 3.72 4.19 7.60
N SER A 65 2.98 5.27 7.34
CA SER A 65 3.48 6.65 7.46
C SER A 65 3.49 7.18 8.90
N MET A 66 2.82 6.51 9.83
CA MET A 66 2.88 6.86 11.25
C MET A 66 4.22 6.37 11.83
N PRO A 67 5.01 7.24 12.50
CA PRO A 67 6.19 6.80 13.22
C PRO A 67 5.75 5.89 14.36
N THR A 68 5.94 4.58 14.22
CA THR A 68 5.65 3.59 15.26
C THR A 68 6.33 3.97 16.58
N PRO A 69 5.58 4.37 17.63
CA PRO A 69 6.17 4.74 18.89
C PRO A 69 6.22 3.51 19.80
N SER A 70 7.08 2.53 19.55
CA SER A 70 7.41 1.50 20.57
C SER A 70 8.45 0.43 20.22
N LEU A 71 8.94 0.29 18.98
CA LEU A 71 9.96 -0.74 18.69
C LEU A 71 11.39 -0.37 19.13
N ARG A 72 11.61 0.83 19.69
CA ARG A 72 12.95 1.30 20.11
C ARG A 72 13.26 1.18 21.61
N ARG A 73 12.38 0.60 22.45
CA ARG A 73 12.54 0.60 23.92
C ARG A 73 12.57 -0.77 24.60
N ARG A 74 12.89 -1.87 23.91
CA ARG A 74 13.11 -3.19 24.56
C ARG A 74 14.36 -3.92 24.08
N VAL A 75 15.48 -3.21 23.94
CA VAL A 75 16.82 -3.84 23.89
C VAL A 75 17.83 -2.96 24.65
N ARG A 76 17.48 -2.55 25.88
CA ARG A 76 18.44 -1.92 26.80
C ARG A 76 18.08 -2.20 28.26
N GLU A 77 17.92 -3.48 28.57
CA GLU A 77 17.89 -4.01 29.95
C GLU A 77 18.59 -5.38 29.97
N GLU A 78 19.86 -5.42 29.56
CA GLU A 78 20.81 -6.46 29.98
C GLU A 78 22.14 -5.77 30.33
N GLU A 79 22.10 -4.88 31.34
CA GLU A 79 23.27 -4.61 32.16
C GLU A 79 23.07 -5.42 33.45
N PRO A 80 23.71 -6.60 33.62
CA PRO A 80 23.69 -7.25 34.91
C PRO A 80 24.56 -6.41 35.85
N LEU A 81 23.84 -5.76 36.77
CA LEU A 81 24.22 -5.38 38.13
C LEU A 81 25.60 -5.91 38.55
N GLY A 82 26.47 -5.00 38.95
CA GLY A 82 27.74 -5.33 39.58
C GLY A 82 27.58 -6.36 40.70
N ILE A 83 28.32 -7.45 40.59
CA ILE A 83 28.68 -8.33 41.69
C ILE A 83 30.18 -8.61 41.56
N GLY A 84 30.95 -8.22 42.58
CA GLY A 84 32.28 -8.75 42.90
C GLY A 84 33.44 -8.15 42.13
#